data_AF-A0A1B6M872-F1
#
_entry.id   AF-A0A1B6M872-F1
#
_cell.length_a   1.000
_cell.length_b   1.000
_cell.length_c   1.000
_cell.angle_alpha   90.00
_cell.angle_beta   90.00
_cell.angle_gamma   90.00
#
_symmetry.space_group_name_H-M   'P 1'
#
loop_
_entity.id
_entity.type
_entity.pdbx_description
1 polymer ?
#
loop_
_entity_poly.entity_id
_entity_poly.type
_entity_poly.pdbx_seq_one_letter_code
_entity_poly.pdbx_strand_id
1 'polypeptide(L)'
;LIDPSTSVIKDPATGNIATVQDAITSEAIDPVAGRMLETTSGKAIDLLRAKERGYIIPAEARQAMEEKYRLCDDTLSQLLAWVAEVEDRLASQDVAQEDIDQLRNQINLLKLVKEELESQQRTVANCLDQVRVVVTTGGEYLSRDEVLSLEKNGKALRLRYDRANDRTDKLMRRLTAAKDELNKFKSELTTFTAWLDKARHALEDRERSLSQL
;
A
#
# COMPACT_ATOMS: atom_id res chain seq x y z
N LEU A 1 33.78 -1.16 30.53
CA LEU A 1 33.62 0.28 30.27
C LEU A 1 32.63 0.43 29.13
N ILE A 2 31.53 1.14 29.35
CA ILE A 2 30.66 1.59 28.26
C ILE A 2 31.35 2.81 27.66
N ASP A 3 31.63 2.78 26.36
CA ASP A 3 32.14 3.96 25.67
C ASP A 3 30.94 4.78 25.17
N PRO A 4 30.84 6.07 25.56
CA PRO A 4 29.77 6.96 25.10
C PRO A 4 29.65 7.08 23.57
N SER A 5 30.73 6.78 22.84
CA SER A 5 30.77 6.84 21.38
C SER A 5 30.35 5.55 20.69
N THR A 6 30.35 4.41 21.39
CA THR A 6 30.09 3.08 20.78
C THR A 6 28.84 2.40 21.31
N SER A 7 28.13 3.03 22.25
CA SER A 7 26.93 2.46 22.88
C SER A 7 25.80 3.49 22.94
N VAL A 8 24.57 3.01 22.88
CA VAL A 8 23.35 3.79 23.12
C VAL A 8 22.47 3.06 24.13
N ILE A 9 21.60 3.81 24.79
CA ILE A 9 20.84 3.33 25.93
C ILE A 9 19.36 3.30 25.59
N LYS A 10 18.75 2.14 25.74
CA LYS A 10 17.32 1.93 25.57
C LYS A 10 16.62 1.95 26.93
N ASP A 11 15.64 2.84 27.06
CA ASP A 11 14.79 2.92 28.23
C ASP A 11 13.91 1.65 28.35
N PRO A 12 13.97 0.91 29.47
CA PRO A 12 13.18 -0.29 29.72
C PRO A 12 11.66 -0.11 29.70
N ALA A 13 11.14 1.09 30.03
CA ALA A 13 9.71 1.34 30.15
C ALA A 13 9.11 1.91 28.86
N THR A 14 9.79 2.88 28.25
CA THR A 14 9.30 3.58 27.05
C THR A 14 9.79 2.95 25.76
N GLY A 15 10.93 2.25 25.79
CA GLY A 15 11.61 1.75 24.60
C GLY A 15 12.31 2.85 23.78
N ASN A 16 12.38 4.08 24.31
CA ASN A 16 13.11 5.18 23.71
C ASN A 16 14.61 4.93 23.78
N ILE A 17 15.33 5.38 22.75
CA ILE A 17 16.76 5.14 22.65
C ILE A 17 17.47 6.49 22.65
N ALA A 18 18.38 6.67 23.60
CA ALA A 18 19.11 7.90 23.85
C ALA A 18 20.61 7.65 23.81
N THR A 19 21.39 8.71 23.59
CA THR A 19 22.85 8.62 23.71
C THR A 19 23.25 8.37 25.17
N VAL A 20 24.44 7.81 25.39
CA VAL A 20 24.95 7.63 26.76
C VAL A 20 25.03 8.97 27.50
N GLN A 21 25.36 10.06 26.81
CA GLN A 21 25.43 11.40 27.40
C GLN A 21 24.05 11.92 27.85
N ASP A 22 23.02 11.73 27.03
CA ASP A 22 21.66 12.13 27.38
C ASP A 22 21.12 11.27 28.53
N ALA A 23 21.44 9.98 28.55
CA ALA A 23 21.07 9.07 29.63
C ALA A 23 21.74 9.41 30.97
N ILE A 24 22.96 9.94 30.94
CA ILE A 24 23.62 10.48 32.15
C ILE A 24 22.92 11.77 32.60
N THR A 25 22.59 12.65 31.65
CA THR A 25 21.95 13.94 31.95
C THR A 25 20.54 13.78 32.50
N SER A 26 19.81 12.76 32.06
CA SER A 26 18.47 12.41 32.55
C SER A 26 18.46 11.53 33.79
N GLU A 27 19.62 11.30 34.43
CA GLU A 27 19.80 10.42 35.60
C GLU A 27 19.41 8.95 35.35
N ALA A 28 19.24 8.55 34.09
CA ALA A 28 19.00 7.16 33.71
C ALA A 28 20.25 6.27 33.90
N ILE A 29 21.44 6.87 33.84
CA ILE A 29 22.73 6.22 34.13
C ILE A 29 23.52 7.03 35.16
N ASP A 30 24.00 6.34 36.19
CA ASP A 30 25.02 6.85 37.10
C ASP A 30 26.41 6.42 36.59
N PRO A 31 27.20 7.36 36.02
CA PRO A 31 28.53 7.05 35.50
C PRO A 31 29.56 6.79 36.60
N VAL A 32 29.31 7.23 37.84
CA VAL A 32 30.22 7.07 38.99
C VAL A 32 29.98 5.72 39.66
N ALA A 33 28.72 5.37 39.92
CA ALA A 33 28.36 4.08 40.51
C ALA A 33 28.34 2.93 39.50
N GLY A 34 28.39 3.22 38.20
CA GLY A 34 28.31 2.22 37.14
C GLY A 34 26.99 1.45 37.18
N ARG A 35 25.87 2.16 37.36
CA ARG A 35 24.54 1.55 37.42
C ARG A 35 23.57 2.30 36.51
N MET A 36 22.63 1.56 35.95
CA MET A 36 21.53 2.11 35.16
C MET A 36 20.23 1.94 35.93
N LEU A 37 19.37 2.96 35.92
CA LEU A 37 18.06 2.89 36.53
C LEU A 37 17.10 2.12 35.60
N GLU A 38 16.58 1.00 36.08
CA GLU A 38 15.52 0.30 35.39
C GLU A 38 14.18 0.98 35.70
N THR A 39 13.69 1.80 34.79
CA THR A 39 12.44 2.57 34.91
C THR A 39 11.20 1.70 35.16
N THR A 40 11.21 0.44 34.69
CA THR A 40 10.11 -0.52 34.90
C THR A 40 10.02 -1.03 36.34
N SER A 41 11.15 -1.15 37.05
CA SER A 41 11.20 -1.69 38.43
C SER A 41 11.59 -0.65 39.48
N GLY A 42 12.05 0.52 39.06
CA GLY A 42 12.62 1.57 39.92
C GLY A 42 13.95 1.18 40.55
N LYS A 43 14.60 0.10 40.10
CA LYS A 43 15.86 -0.41 40.70
C LYS A 43 17.07 -0.05 39.85
N ALA A 44 18.14 0.36 40.52
CA ALA A 44 19.45 0.51 39.90
C ALA A 44 20.07 -0.87 39.65
N ILE A 45 20.29 -1.22 38.38
CA ILE A 45 20.95 -2.46 37.95
C ILE A 45 22.38 -2.17 37.47
N ASP A 46 23.25 -3.17 37.58
CA ASP A 46 24.62 -3.10 37.04
C ASP A 46 24.59 -3.02 35.50
N LEU A 47 25.54 -2.31 34.91
CA LEU A 47 25.72 -2.17 33.46
C LEU A 47 25.90 -3.51 32.74
N LEU A 48 26.51 -4.51 33.39
CA LEU A 48 26.56 -5.88 32.84
C LEU A 48 25.17 -6.48 32.69
N ARG A 49 24.32 -6.35 33.71
CA ARG A 49 22.92 -6.81 33.66
C ARG A 49 22.09 -5.98 32.68
N ALA A 50 22.37 -4.69 32.57
CA ALA A 50 21.73 -3.82 31.59
C ALA A 50 22.04 -4.27 30.14
N LYS A 51 23.29 -4.70 29.88
CA LYS A 51 23.69 -5.25 28.58
C LYS A 51 23.01 -6.59 28.31
N GLU A 52 23.00 -7.50 29.29
CA GLU A 52 22.31 -8.80 29.17
C GLU A 52 20.80 -8.66 28.95
N ARG A 53 20.19 -7.59 29.49
CA ARG A 53 18.77 -7.26 29.29
C ARG A 53 18.49 -6.49 28.00
N GLY A 54 19.51 -6.18 27.19
CA GLY A 54 19.36 -5.47 25.91
C GLY A 54 19.12 -3.97 26.03
N TYR A 55 19.41 -3.37 27.18
CA TYR A 55 19.27 -1.93 27.41
C TYR A 55 20.49 -1.13 26.94
N ILE A 56 21.63 -1.80 26.75
CA ILE A 56 22.84 -1.21 26.16
C ILE A 56 23.04 -1.84 24.79
N ILE A 57 22.95 -1.01 23.77
CA ILE A 57 22.99 -1.44 22.38
C ILE A 57 24.28 -0.89 21.74
N PRO A 58 25.05 -1.70 21.00
CA PRO A 58 26.18 -1.19 20.22
C PRO A 58 25.70 -0.17 19.19
N ALA A 59 26.34 1.00 19.14
CA ALA A 59 25.97 2.08 18.23
C ALA A 59 26.01 1.64 16.76
N GLU A 60 26.98 0.81 16.38
CA GLU A 60 27.12 0.23 15.03
C GLU A 60 25.93 -0.67 14.66
N ALA A 61 25.47 -1.50 15.60
CA ALA A 61 24.32 -2.39 15.39
C ALA A 61 23.02 -1.59 15.26
N ARG A 62 22.88 -0.50 16.03
CA ARG A 62 21.76 0.43 15.86
C ARG A 62 21.81 1.13 14.51
N GLN A 63 22.96 1.69 14.12
CA GLN A 63 23.11 2.38 12.83
C GLN A 63 22.76 1.47 11.64
N ALA A 64 23.24 0.23 11.65
CA ALA A 64 22.90 -0.74 10.61
C ALA A 64 21.38 -1.04 10.55
N MET A 65 20.72 -1.16 11.71
CA MET A 65 19.27 -1.37 11.75
C MET A 65 18.49 -0.12 11.33
N GLU A 66 18.95 1.07 11.72
CA GLU A 66 18.33 2.34 11.38
C GLU A 66 18.43 2.63 9.89
N GLU A 67 19.56 2.32 9.25
CA GLU A 67 19.69 2.40 7.80
C GLU A 67 18.76 1.41 7.08
N LYS A 68 18.67 0.18 7.59
CA LYS A 68 17.74 -0.83 7.06
C LYS A 68 16.27 -0.41 7.23
N TYR A 69 15.93 0.17 8.38
CA TYR A 69 14.61 0.74 8.65
C TYR A 69 14.32 1.87 7.65
N ARG A 70 15.23 2.83 7.50
CA ARG A 70 15.06 3.98 6.61
C ARG A 70 14.82 3.53 5.17
N LEU A 71 15.63 2.61 4.64
CA LEU A 71 15.45 2.08 3.29
C LEU A 71 14.10 1.36 3.12
N CYS A 72 13.68 0.63 4.14
CA CYS A 72 12.39 -0.07 4.14
C CYS A 72 11.22 0.92 4.20
N ASP A 73 11.29 1.93 5.05
CA ASP A 73 10.28 2.97 5.24
C ASP A 73 10.17 3.88 4.00
N ASP A 74 11.29 4.24 3.37
CA ASP A 74 11.32 4.97 2.11
C ASP A 74 10.63 4.17 0.99
N THR A 75 10.98 2.89 0.85
CA THR A 75 10.36 2.00 -0.15
C THR A 75 8.87 1.83 0.12
N LEU A 76 8.49 1.64 1.39
CA LEU A 76 7.11 1.49 1.81
C LEU A 76 6.29 2.75 1.52
N SER A 77 6.85 3.92 1.82
CA SER A 77 6.23 5.22 1.54
C SER A 77 6.04 5.45 0.04
N GLN A 78 7.04 5.12 -0.78
CA GLN A 78 6.93 5.19 -2.24
C GLN A 78 5.84 4.26 -2.77
N LEU A 79 5.78 3.01 -2.27
CA LEU A 79 4.75 2.06 -2.68
C LEU A 79 3.35 2.48 -2.22
N LEU A 80 3.20 3.07 -1.04
CA LEU A 80 1.92 3.59 -0.56
C LEU A 80 1.43 4.77 -1.40
N ALA A 81 2.33 5.68 -1.80
CA ALA A 81 2.00 6.77 -2.71
C ALA A 81 1.62 6.23 -4.10
N TRP A 82 2.36 5.26 -4.61
CA TRP A 82 2.06 4.61 -5.88
C TRP A 82 0.69 3.91 -5.86
N VAL A 83 0.37 3.13 -4.82
CA VAL A 83 -0.95 2.50 -4.71
C VAL A 83 -2.07 3.54 -4.61
N ALA A 84 -1.84 4.69 -3.98
CA ALA A 84 -2.81 5.78 -3.94
C ALA A 84 -3.11 6.35 -5.34
N GLU A 85 -2.09 6.54 -6.17
CA GLU A 85 -2.25 6.96 -7.57
C GLU A 85 -3.02 5.91 -8.39
N VAL A 86 -2.70 4.63 -8.21
CA VAL A 86 -3.44 3.54 -8.85
C VAL A 86 -4.91 3.54 -8.41
N GLU A 87 -5.19 3.75 -7.13
CA GLU A 87 -6.55 3.83 -6.60
C GLU A 87 -7.35 5.01 -7.19
N ASP A 88 -6.72 6.18 -7.37
CA ASP A 88 -7.35 7.35 -8.00
C ASP A 88 -7.66 7.07 -9.48
N ARG A 89 -6.70 6.50 -10.21
CA ARG A 89 -6.91 6.03 -11.58
C ARG A 89 -8.05 5.02 -11.67
N LEU A 90 -8.14 4.05 -10.75
CA LEU A 90 -9.25 3.10 -10.71
C LEU A 90 -10.59 3.75 -10.36
N ALA A 91 -10.60 4.79 -9.53
CA ALA A 91 -11.80 5.56 -9.21
C ALA A 91 -12.32 6.32 -10.43
N SER A 92 -11.42 6.87 -11.26
CA SER A 92 -11.79 7.56 -12.51
C SER A 92 -12.48 6.66 -13.54
N GLN A 93 -12.29 5.34 -13.43
CA GLN A 93 -12.87 4.34 -14.34
C GLN A 93 -14.16 3.69 -13.81
N ASP A 94 -14.71 4.15 -12.68
CA ASP A 94 -15.85 3.48 -12.06
C ASP A 94 -17.15 3.64 -12.89
N VAL A 95 -17.33 4.78 -13.57
CA VAL A 95 -18.50 5.01 -14.42
C VAL A 95 -18.26 4.41 -15.80
N ALA A 96 -19.07 3.40 -16.16
CA ALA A 96 -19.05 2.81 -17.50
C ALA A 96 -19.55 3.85 -18.52
N GLN A 97 -18.77 4.07 -19.58
CA GLN A 97 -19.18 4.95 -20.67
C GLN A 97 -20.24 4.27 -21.55
N GLU A 98 -21.11 5.06 -22.18
CA GLU A 98 -22.20 4.56 -23.03
C GLU A 98 -21.77 4.40 -24.50
N ASP A 99 -20.58 4.88 -24.85
CA ASP A 99 -20.00 4.74 -26.17
C ASP A 99 -18.99 3.58 -26.24
N ILE A 100 -18.97 2.87 -27.37
CA ILE A 100 -18.13 1.67 -27.55
C ILE A 100 -16.64 2.03 -27.58
N ASP A 101 -16.27 3.13 -28.23
CA ASP A 101 -14.87 3.54 -28.35
C ASP A 101 -14.37 4.06 -27.00
N GLN A 102 -15.20 4.78 -26.28
CA GLN A 102 -14.90 5.21 -24.91
C GLN A 102 -14.76 4.01 -23.95
N LEU A 103 -15.68 3.03 -23.98
CA LEU A 103 -15.55 1.79 -23.20
C LEU A 103 -14.28 1.02 -23.56
N ARG A 104 -13.93 0.96 -24.85
CA ARG A 104 -12.69 0.33 -25.30
C ARG A 104 -11.48 1.04 -24.70
N ASN A 105 -11.48 2.36 -24.66
CA ASN A 105 -10.43 3.14 -24.03
C ASN A 105 -10.34 2.86 -22.52
N GLN A 106 -11.46 2.83 -21.80
CA GLN A 106 -11.47 2.48 -20.37
C GLN A 106 -10.90 1.07 -20.12
N ILE A 107 -11.30 0.08 -20.93
CA ILE A 107 -10.77 -1.29 -20.83
C ILE A 107 -9.27 -1.31 -21.08
N ASN A 108 -8.77 -0.55 -22.05
CA ASN A 108 -7.34 -0.47 -22.33
C ASN A 108 -6.57 0.18 -21.16
N LEU A 109 -7.11 1.23 -20.54
CA LEU A 109 -6.52 1.85 -19.35
C LEU A 109 -6.48 0.86 -18.17
N LEU A 110 -7.55 0.11 -17.93
CA LEU A 110 -7.58 -0.91 -16.88
C LEU A 110 -6.61 -2.07 -17.15
N LYS A 111 -6.37 -2.45 -18.42
CA LYS A 111 -5.31 -3.41 -18.77
C LYS A 111 -3.93 -2.89 -18.41
N LEU A 112 -3.64 -1.63 -18.70
CA LEU A 112 -2.38 -1.00 -18.33
C LEU A 112 -2.20 -0.97 -16.81
N VAL A 113 -3.24 -0.60 -16.06
CA VAL A 113 -3.21 -0.65 -14.58
C VAL A 113 -2.97 -2.07 -14.08
N LYS A 114 -3.60 -3.07 -14.70
CA LYS A 114 -3.40 -4.47 -14.33
C LYS A 114 -1.96 -4.93 -14.55
N GLU A 115 -1.38 -4.65 -15.72
CA GLU A 115 0.01 -4.96 -16.03
C GLU A 115 0.98 -4.26 -15.05
N GLU A 116 0.67 -3.01 -14.70
CA GLU A 116 1.44 -2.24 -13.72
C GLU A 116 1.38 -2.87 -12.32
N LEU A 117 0.18 -3.25 -11.84
CA LEU A 117 -0.01 -3.97 -10.57
C LEU A 117 0.79 -5.28 -10.55
N GLU A 118 0.69 -6.09 -11.62
CA GLU A 118 1.43 -7.34 -11.77
C GLU A 118 2.95 -7.12 -11.76
N SER A 119 3.44 -6.06 -12.39
CA SER A 119 4.87 -5.72 -12.40
C SER A 119 5.41 -5.34 -11.00
N GLN A 120 4.58 -4.70 -10.18
CA GLN A 120 4.96 -4.29 -8.82
C GLN A 120 4.77 -5.39 -7.77
N GLN A 121 4.13 -6.51 -8.12
CA GLN A 121 3.83 -7.61 -7.20
C GLN A 121 5.06 -8.08 -6.42
N ARG A 122 6.20 -8.29 -7.09
CA ARG A 122 7.44 -8.75 -6.45
C ARG A 122 8.04 -7.68 -5.54
N THR A 123 7.98 -6.42 -5.95
CA THR A 123 8.47 -5.27 -5.15
C THR A 123 7.66 -5.12 -3.87
N VAL A 124 6.33 -5.19 -3.95
CA VAL A 124 5.43 -5.16 -2.79
C VAL A 124 5.70 -6.34 -1.86
N ALA A 125 5.83 -7.56 -2.39
CA ALA A 125 6.14 -8.75 -1.58
C ALA A 125 7.48 -8.60 -0.83
N ASN A 126 8.53 -8.15 -1.53
CA ASN A 126 9.84 -7.92 -0.94
C ASN A 126 9.81 -6.84 0.15
N CYS A 127 9.08 -5.75 -0.09
CA CYS A 127 8.91 -4.69 0.90
C CYS A 127 8.21 -5.22 2.16
N LEU A 128 7.12 -5.99 2.02
CA LEU A 128 6.42 -6.60 3.15
C LEU A 128 7.28 -7.61 3.92
N ASP A 129 8.12 -8.38 3.23
CA ASP A 129 9.09 -9.26 3.87
C ASP A 129 10.16 -8.48 4.63
N GLN A 130 10.68 -7.38 4.06
CA GLN A 130 11.60 -6.48 4.75
C GLN A 130 10.95 -5.86 6.00
N VAL A 131 9.71 -5.38 5.89
CA VAL A 131 8.93 -4.87 7.03
C VAL A 131 8.82 -5.93 8.12
N ARG A 132 8.46 -7.18 7.76
CA ARG A 132 8.39 -8.28 8.74
C ARG A 132 9.72 -8.50 9.44
N VAL A 133 10.82 -8.54 8.70
CA VAL A 133 12.16 -8.75 9.29
C VAL A 133 12.54 -7.57 10.19
N VAL A 134 12.31 -6.33 9.75
CA VAL A 134 12.61 -5.13 10.55
C VAL A 134 11.73 -5.05 11.80
N VAL A 135 10.47 -5.46 11.74
CA VAL A 135 9.61 -5.52 12.93
C VAL A 135 10.07 -6.59 13.92
N THR A 136 10.47 -7.77 13.43
CA THR A 136 10.95 -8.86 14.30
C THR A 136 12.32 -8.56 14.93
N THR A 137 13.27 -8.02 14.16
CA THR A 137 14.63 -7.75 14.63
C THR A 137 14.78 -6.35 15.23
N GLY A 138 13.90 -5.41 14.88
CA GLY A 138 13.94 -4.02 15.30
C GLY A 138 13.51 -3.79 16.75
N GLY A 139 12.86 -4.76 17.39
CA GLY A 139 12.53 -4.67 18.82
C GLY A 139 13.76 -4.45 19.73
N GLU A 140 14.94 -4.84 19.29
CA GLU A 140 16.20 -4.64 20.02
C GLU A 140 16.88 -3.31 19.70
N TYR A 141 16.71 -2.75 18.49
CA TYR A 141 17.54 -1.63 17.99
C TYR A 141 16.75 -0.39 17.60
N LEU A 142 15.43 -0.48 17.45
CA LEU A 142 14.51 0.61 17.10
C LEU A 142 13.60 0.95 18.29
N SER A 143 13.01 2.14 18.25
CA SER A 143 11.98 2.55 19.19
C SER A 143 10.68 1.78 18.94
N ARG A 144 9.82 1.76 19.96
CA ARG A 144 8.52 1.10 19.86
C ARG A 144 7.62 1.73 18.79
N ASP A 145 7.64 3.06 18.67
CA ASP A 145 6.78 3.79 17.74
C ASP A 145 7.21 3.59 16.28
N GLU A 146 8.51 3.53 15.99
CA GLU A 146 9.04 3.21 14.66
C GLU A 146 8.58 1.83 14.19
N VAL A 147 8.70 0.82 15.07
CA VAL A 147 8.26 -0.56 14.76
C VAL A 147 6.74 -0.62 14.53
N LEU A 148 5.95 0.05 15.37
CA LEU A 148 4.49 0.08 15.24
C LEU A 148 4.03 0.82 13.97
N SER A 149 4.69 1.93 13.63
CA SER A 149 4.41 2.70 12.43
C SER A 149 4.69 1.86 11.18
N LEU A 150 5.85 1.21 11.11
CA LEU A 150 6.24 0.36 9.99
C LEU A 150 5.30 -0.84 9.83
N GLU A 151 4.91 -1.50 10.93
CA GLU A 151 3.96 -2.61 10.89
C GLU A 151 2.59 -2.15 10.38
N LYS A 152 2.10 -1.00 10.85
CA LYS A 152 0.84 -0.40 10.41
C LYS A 152 0.87 -0.08 8.91
N ASN A 153 1.93 0.58 8.45
CA ASN A 153 2.12 0.96 7.05
C ASN A 153 2.24 -0.27 6.15
N GLY A 154 2.98 -1.31 6.59
CA GLY A 154 3.08 -2.59 5.87
C GLY A 154 1.72 -3.29 5.72
N LYS A 155 0.93 -3.37 6.80
CA LYS A 155 -0.43 -3.91 6.74
C LYS A 155 -1.33 -3.10 5.79
N ALA A 156 -1.23 -1.77 5.83
CA ALA A 156 -1.98 -0.89 4.96
C ALA A 156 -1.62 -1.09 3.48
N LEU A 157 -0.33 -1.19 3.15
CA LEU A 157 0.15 -1.45 1.79
C LEU A 157 -0.43 -2.76 1.26
N ARG A 158 -0.32 -3.85 2.03
CA ARG A 158 -0.86 -5.16 1.63
C ARG A 158 -2.35 -5.09 1.34
N LEU A 159 -3.13 -4.52 2.27
CA LEU A 159 -4.57 -4.43 2.13
C LEU A 159 -4.99 -3.60 0.91
N ARG A 160 -4.32 -2.45 0.69
CA ARG A 160 -4.62 -1.56 -0.44
C ARG A 160 -4.22 -2.19 -1.78
N TYR A 161 -3.06 -2.84 -1.84
CA TYR A 161 -2.61 -3.56 -3.03
C TYR A 161 -3.55 -4.72 -3.41
N ASP A 162 -3.95 -5.54 -2.43
CA ASP A 162 -4.89 -6.65 -2.66
C ASP A 162 -6.26 -6.11 -3.14
N ARG A 163 -6.73 -5.01 -2.53
CA ARG A 163 -7.97 -4.34 -2.93
C ARG A 163 -7.89 -3.73 -4.33
N ALA A 164 -6.78 -3.11 -4.68
CA ALA A 164 -6.56 -2.54 -6.01
C ALA A 164 -6.60 -3.63 -7.10
N ASN A 165 -5.99 -4.80 -6.83
CA ASN A 165 -6.06 -5.96 -7.73
C ASN A 165 -7.51 -6.46 -7.91
N ASP A 166 -8.21 -6.73 -6.81
CA ASP A 166 -9.60 -7.21 -6.86
C ASP A 166 -10.53 -6.20 -7.55
N ARG A 167 -10.36 -4.90 -7.27
CA ARG A 167 -11.12 -3.83 -7.93
C ARG A 167 -10.83 -3.77 -9.43
N THR A 168 -9.57 -3.87 -9.83
CA THR A 168 -9.16 -3.88 -11.25
C THR A 168 -9.82 -5.05 -11.99
N ASP A 169 -9.78 -6.25 -11.43
CA ASP A 169 -10.40 -7.44 -12.04
C ASP A 169 -11.93 -7.32 -12.13
N LYS A 170 -12.59 -6.80 -11.08
CA LYS A 170 -14.03 -6.57 -11.08
C LYS A 170 -14.45 -5.53 -12.12
N LEU A 171 -13.75 -4.40 -12.18
CA LEU A 171 -14.00 -3.34 -13.18
C LEU A 171 -13.78 -3.87 -14.60
N MET A 172 -12.70 -4.61 -14.84
CA MET A 172 -12.41 -5.22 -16.14
C MET A 172 -13.53 -6.13 -16.61
N ARG A 173 -14.02 -7.03 -15.74
CA ARG A 173 -15.15 -7.91 -16.06
C ARG A 173 -16.42 -7.11 -16.36
N ARG A 174 -16.74 -6.11 -15.53
CA ARG A 174 -17.93 -5.27 -15.69
C ARG A 174 -17.91 -4.48 -17.00
N LEU A 175 -16.81 -3.79 -17.31
CA LEU A 175 -16.70 -2.98 -18.53
C LEU A 175 -16.67 -3.85 -19.79
N THR A 176 -16.03 -5.02 -19.74
CA THR A 176 -16.05 -5.96 -20.87
C THR A 176 -17.48 -6.45 -21.14
N ALA A 177 -18.21 -6.85 -20.09
CA ALA A 177 -19.61 -7.27 -20.24
C ALA A 177 -20.50 -6.12 -20.74
N ALA A 178 -20.33 -4.89 -20.22
CA ALA A 178 -21.07 -3.71 -20.67
C ALA A 178 -20.82 -3.43 -22.15
N LYS A 179 -19.56 -3.55 -22.61
CA LYS A 179 -19.20 -3.37 -24.02
C LYS A 179 -19.85 -4.44 -24.90
N ASP A 180 -19.84 -5.70 -24.47
CA ASP A 180 -20.46 -6.79 -25.24
C ASP A 180 -21.97 -6.59 -25.36
N GLU A 181 -22.63 -6.16 -24.29
CA GLU A 181 -24.06 -5.86 -24.29
C GLU A 181 -24.40 -4.65 -25.17
N LEU A 182 -23.59 -3.59 -25.11
CA LEU A 182 -23.74 -2.42 -25.99
C LEU A 182 -23.58 -2.78 -27.47
N ASN A 183 -22.64 -3.67 -27.80
CA ASN A 183 -22.48 -4.18 -29.16
C ASN A 183 -23.73 -4.94 -29.63
N LYS A 184 -24.28 -5.82 -28.78
CA LYS A 184 -25.53 -6.52 -29.09
C LYS A 184 -26.68 -5.55 -29.32
N PHE A 185 -26.87 -4.61 -28.39
CA PHE A 185 -27.91 -3.59 -28.49
C PHE A 185 -27.80 -2.77 -29.79
N LYS A 186 -26.59 -2.34 -30.19
CA LYS A 186 -26.39 -1.64 -31.47
C LYS A 186 -26.73 -2.52 -32.68
N SER A 187 -26.40 -3.82 -32.64
CA SER A 187 -26.75 -4.76 -33.72
C SER A 187 -28.27 -4.99 -33.84
N GLU A 188 -28.96 -5.12 -32.70
CA GLU A 188 -30.42 -5.26 -32.65
C GLU A 188 -31.12 -3.97 -33.12
N LEU A 189 -30.66 -2.81 -32.68
CA LEU A 189 -31.16 -1.51 -33.17
C LEU A 189 -30.97 -1.36 -34.68
N THR A 190 -29.83 -1.78 -35.21
CA THR A 190 -29.59 -1.74 -36.67
C THR A 190 -30.59 -2.61 -37.41
N THR A 191 -30.82 -3.83 -36.91
CA THR A 191 -31.78 -4.77 -37.48
C THR A 191 -33.21 -4.24 -37.40
N PHE A 192 -33.59 -3.70 -36.24
CA PHE A 192 -34.91 -3.11 -36.00
C PHE A 192 -35.16 -1.89 -36.89
N THR A 193 -34.18 -1.00 -37.01
CA THR A 193 -34.28 0.20 -37.86
C THR A 193 -34.45 -0.20 -39.33
N ALA A 194 -33.66 -1.16 -39.82
CA ALA A 194 -33.80 -1.68 -41.17
C ALA A 194 -35.15 -2.36 -41.43
N TRP A 195 -35.72 -3.02 -40.42
CA TRP A 195 -37.07 -3.57 -40.51
C TRP A 195 -38.15 -2.47 -40.54
N LEU A 196 -38.02 -1.46 -39.68
CA LEU A 196 -38.96 -0.34 -39.58
C LEU A 196 -38.99 0.47 -40.89
N ASP A 197 -37.83 0.72 -41.50
CA ASP A 197 -37.74 1.40 -42.80
C ASP A 197 -38.47 0.61 -43.90
N LYS A 198 -38.29 -0.72 -43.93
CA LYS A 198 -39.01 -1.60 -44.88
C LYS A 198 -40.52 -1.59 -44.64
N ALA A 199 -40.95 -1.65 -43.38
CA ALA A 199 -42.36 -1.62 -43.03
C ALA A 199 -43.00 -0.29 -43.42
N ARG A 200 -42.29 0.83 -43.22
CA ARG A 200 -42.73 2.16 -43.63
C ARG A 200 -42.86 2.27 -45.14
N HIS A 201 -41.86 1.83 -45.90
CA HIS A 201 -41.95 1.81 -47.37
C HIS A 201 -43.10 0.95 -47.88
N ALA A 202 -43.30 -0.24 -47.30
CA ALA A 202 -44.40 -1.12 -47.67
C ALA A 202 -45.77 -0.48 -47.40
N LEU A 203 -45.91 0.28 -46.31
CA LEU A 203 -47.14 1.03 -46.00
C LEU A 203 -47.37 2.16 -47.02
N GLU A 204 -46.35 2.96 -47.31
CA GLU A 204 -46.42 4.05 -48.29
C GLU A 204 -46.81 3.55 -49.69
N ASP A 205 -46.25 2.41 -50.12
CA ASP A 205 -46.60 1.77 -51.39
C ASP A 205 -48.06 1.30 -51.41
N ARG A 206 -48.56 0.75 -50.29
CA ARG A 206 -49.96 0.32 -50.17
C ARG A 206 -50.92 1.50 -50.19
N GLU A 207 -50.62 2.58 -49.47
CA GLU A 207 -51.40 3.81 -49.50
C GLU A 207 -51.46 4.41 -50.92
N ARG A 208 -50.33 4.44 -51.64
CA ARG A 208 -50.30 4.87 -53.04
C ARG A 208 -51.18 3.99 -53.92
N SER A 209 -51.09 2.67 -53.79
CA SER A 209 -51.91 1.75 -54.59
C SER A 209 -53.41 1.94 -54.33
N LEU A 210 -53.80 2.22 -53.09
CA LEU A 210 -55.19 2.49 -52.71
C LEU A 210 -55.66 3.86 -53.22
N SER A 211 -54.80 4.87 -53.23
CA SER A 211 -55.12 6.21 -53.77
C SER A 211 -55.25 6.25 -55.29
N GLN A 212 -54.75 5.23 -55.99
CA GLN A 212 -54.80 5.08 -57.45
C GLN A 212 -55.99 4.22 -57.93
N LEU A 213 -56.76 3.65 -57.00
CA LEU A 213 -58.01 2.90 -57.24
C LEU A 213 -59.23 3.82 -57.13
#